data_AF-A0A3S0F3S6-F1
#
_entry.id   AF-A0A3S0F3S6-F1
#
_cell.length_a   1.000
_cell.length_b   1.000
_cell.length_c   1.000
_cell.angle_alpha   90.00
_cell.angle_beta   90.00
_cell.angle_gamma   90.00
#
_symmetry.space_group_name_H-M   'P 1'
#
loop_
_entity.id
_entity.type
_entity.pdbx_description
1 polymer ?
#
loop_
_entity_poly.entity_id
_entity_poly.type
_entity_poly.pdbx_seq_one_letter_code
_entity_poly.pdbx_strand_id
1 'polypeptide(L)'
;EDITDENKRSSKHRALEYMGLTPGTKITDIELDRVFIGSCTNGRIEDLRAAAKVVEGKKVNPRVNAMIVPGSGLVKEQAEAEGLDKIFLAAGFDWREPGCSMCLAMNDDRLKPHERCASTSNRNFEGRQGFKGRTHLVSPAMAAAAAIAGHFVDIRDWK
;
A
#
# COMPACT_ATOMS: atom_id res chain seq x y z
N GLU A 1 13.33 12.15 23.72
CA GLU A 1 13.52 12.46 25.17
C GLU A 1 12.49 13.48 25.68
N ASP A 2 11.86 14.24 24.78
CA ASP A 2 10.87 15.29 25.12
C ASP A 2 9.52 14.79 25.69
N ILE A 3 9.24 13.49 25.63
CA ILE A 3 8.01 12.91 26.20
C ILE A 3 8.27 12.63 27.68
N THR A 4 7.75 13.46 28.58
CA THR A 4 7.95 13.35 30.04
C THR A 4 7.22 12.15 30.67
N ASP A 5 6.07 11.77 30.13
CA ASP A 5 5.29 10.61 30.56
C ASP A 5 5.94 9.30 30.09
N GLU A 6 6.39 8.47 31.04
CA GLU A 6 7.13 7.23 30.77
C GLU A 6 6.30 6.21 29.97
N ASN A 7 5.01 6.07 30.28
CA ASN A 7 4.14 5.13 29.57
C ASN A 7 3.97 5.54 28.11
N LYS A 8 3.78 6.83 27.85
CA LYS A 8 3.72 7.37 26.48
C LYS A 8 5.05 7.18 25.77
N ARG A 9 6.18 7.45 26.43
CA ARG A 9 7.51 7.29 25.86
C ARG A 9 7.77 5.84 25.44
N SER A 10 7.55 4.90 26.35
CA SER A 10 7.68 3.45 26.08
C SER A 10 6.76 3.00 24.93
N SER A 11 5.50 3.46 24.91
CA SER A 11 4.57 3.18 23.82
C SER A 11 5.08 3.66 22.44
N LYS A 12 5.68 4.85 22.36
CA LYS A 12 6.27 5.37 21.13
C LYS A 12 7.51 4.59 20.70
N HIS A 13 8.38 4.22 21.63
CA HIS A 13 9.54 3.37 21.32
C HIS A 13 9.11 2.03 20.74
N ARG A 14 8.13 1.36 21.35
CA ARG A 14 7.59 0.09 20.84
C ARG A 14 7.00 0.23 19.44
N ALA A 15 6.27 1.32 19.19
CA ALA A 15 5.69 1.58 17.86
C ALA A 15 6.79 1.79 16.79
N LEU A 16 7.84 2.54 17.12
CA LEU A 16 8.98 2.76 16.23
C LEU A 16 9.75 1.46 15.98
N GLU A 17 9.98 0.66 17.02
CA GLU A 17 10.62 -0.66 16.93
C GLU A 17 9.82 -1.61 16.03
N TYR A 18 8.51 -1.71 16.25
CA TYR A 18 7.61 -2.51 15.41
C TYR A 18 7.73 -2.09 13.94
N MET A 19 7.64 -0.78 13.69
CA MET A 19 7.77 -0.20 12.36
C MET A 19 9.20 -0.23 11.82
N GLY A 20 10.20 -0.62 12.61
CA GLY A 20 11.62 -0.60 12.23
C GLY A 20 12.08 0.80 11.78
N LEU A 21 11.72 1.83 12.53
CA LEU A 21 12.04 3.23 12.25
C LEU A 21 12.82 3.85 13.40
N THR A 22 13.72 4.78 13.09
CA THR A 22 14.36 5.64 14.07
C THR A 22 13.59 6.97 14.19
N PRO A 23 13.56 7.61 15.37
CA PRO A 23 12.99 8.95 15.50
C PRO A 23 13.57 9.92 14.48
N GLY A 24 12.71 10.67 13.79
CA GLY A 24 13.13 11.64 12.78
C GLY A 24 13.37 11.07 11.37
N THR A 25 13.20 9.75 11.15
CA THR A 25 13.19 9.18 9.79
C THR A 25 12.13 9.89 8.95
N LYS A 26 12.52 10.48 7.80
CA LYS A 26 11.54 11.10 6.90
C LYS A 26 10.71 10.00 6.25
N ILE A 27 9.43 10.27 6.05
CA ILE A 27 8.54 9.32 5.34
C ILE A 27 9.11 8.95 3.97
N THR A 28 9.71 9.91 3.28
CA THR A 28 10.31 9.69 1.96
C THR A 28 11.51 8.75 1.95
N ASP A 29 12.17 8.55 3.09
CA ASP A 29 13.35 7.68 3.20
C ASP A 29 12.95 6.22 3.47
N ILE A 30 11.65 5.94 3.57
CA ILE A 30 11.12 4.63 3.92
C ILE A 30 10.86 3.82 2.64
N GLU A 31 11.68 2.80 2.42
CA GLU A 31 11.57 1.85 1.32
C GLU A 31 10.40 0.87 1.49
N LEU A 32 9.87 0.38 0.37
CA LEU A 32 8.72 -0.52 0.32
C LEU A 32 9.09 -1.88 -0.27
N ASP A 33 8.46 -2.92 0.28
CA ASP A 33 8.51 -4.27 -0.28
C ASP A 33 7.21 -4.59 -1.05
N ARG A 34 6.09 -4.05 -0.56
CA ARG A 34 4.74 -4.35 -1.07
C ARG A 34 3.94 -3.08 -1.29
N VAL A 35 3.07 -3.12 -2.29
CA VAL A 35 1.99 -2.14 -2.46
C VAL A 35 0.68 -2.87 -2.68
N PHE A 36 -0.35 -2.48 -1.91
CA PHE A 36 -1.69 -3.03 -2.00
C PHE A 36 -2.69 -1.91 -2.27
N ILE A 37 -3.31 -1.93 -3.46
CA ILE A 37 -4.38 -1.00 -3.84
C ILE A 37 -5.66 -1.80 -4.05
N GLY A 38 -6.61 -1.66 -3.15
CA GLY A 38 -7.89 -2.33 -3.28
C GLY A 38 -8.57 -2.65 -1.95
N SER A 39 -9.50 -3.60 -2.00
CA SER A 39 -10.48 -3.99 -0.96
C SER A 39 -11.82 -3.25 -1.02
N CYS A 40 -12.76 -3.68 -0.18
CA CYS A 40 -14.09 -3.08 -0.06
C CYS A 40 -14.08 -1.60 0.34
N THR A 41 -12.96 -1.06 0.86
CA THR A 41 -12.90 0.36 1.27
C THR A 41 -12.36 1.28 0.18
N ASN A 42 -11.34 0.84 -0.58
CA ASN A 42 -10.61 1.68 -1.52
C ASN A 42 -10.28 0.94 -2.83
N GLY A 43 -11.25 0.18 -3.32
CA GLY A 43 -11.22 -0.52 -4.61
C GLY A 43 -12.40 -0.15 -5.50
N ARG A 44 -12.97 1.05 -5.36
CA ARG A 44 -14.03 1.57 -6.25
C ARG A 44 -13.43 1.98 -7.60
N ILE A 45 -14.28 2.17 -8.60
CA ILE A 45 -13.80 2.53 -9.94
C ILE A 45 -13.04 3.87 -9.92
N GLU A 46 -13.46 4.85 -9.11
CA GLU A 46 -12.76 6.14 -8.97
C GLU A 46 -11.37 5.97 -8.33
N ASP A 47 -11.24 5.06 -7.36
CA ASP A 47 -9.97 4.74 -6.71
C ASP A 47 -8.98 4.15 -7.75
N LEU A 48 -9.47 3.22 -8.60
CA LEU A 48 -8.68 2.61 -9.66
C LEU A 48 -8.31 3.61 -10.75
N ARG A 49 -9.22 4.47 -11.19
CA ARG A 49 -8.92 5.55 -12.16
C ARG A 49 -7.86 6.51 -11.61
N ALA A 50 -7.94 6.87 -10.33
CA ALA A 50 -6.95 7.75 -9.70
C ALA A 50 -5.56 7.09 -9.67
N ALA A 51 -5.48 5.80 -9.33
CA ALA A 51 -4.22 5.05 -9.40
C ALA A 51 -3.70 4.90 -10.84
N ALA A 52 -4.57 4.62 -11.81
CA ALA A 52 -4.18 4.43 -13.21
C ALA A 52 -3.55 5.71 -13.81
N LYS A 53 -4.11 6.90 -13.51
CA LYS A 53 -3.53 8.19 -13.93
C LYS A 53 -2.09 8.41 -13.46
N VAL A 54 -1.77 7.88 -12.28
CA VAL A 54 -0.43 7.96 -11.67
C VAL A 54 0.53 6.96 -12.33
N VAL A 55 0.01 5.78 -12.72
CA VAL A 55 0.75 4.62 -13.22
C VAL A 55 1.02 4.67 -14.73
N GLU A 56 0.16 5.32 -15.50
CA GLU A 56 0.21 5.30 -16.97
C GLU A 56 1.60 5.67 -17.52
N GLY A 57 2.13 4.81 -18.40
CA GLY A 57 3.45 4.96 -19.01
C GLY A 57 4.65 4.69 -18.08
N LYS A 58 4.42 4.30 -16.83
CA LYS A 58 5.48 4.02 -15.83
C LYS A 58 5.58 2.52 -15.52
N LYS A 59 6.59 2.12 -14.74
CA LYS A 59 6.84 0.74 -14.32
C LYS A 59 7.04 0.67 -12.81
N VAL A 60 6.48 -0.37 -12.17
CA VAL A 60 6.70 -0.67 -10.75
C VAL A 60 8.20 -0.88 -10.51
N ASN A 61 8.69 -0.36 -9.39
CA ASN A 61 10.08 -0.54 -8.99
C ASN A 61 10.36 -2.05 -8.86
N PRO A 62 11.46 -2.59 -9.42
CA PRO A 62 11.76 -4.03 -9.39
C PRO A 62 11.78 -4.68 -8.00
N ARG A 63 12.00 -3.89 -6.94
CA ARG A 63 11.99 -4.39 -5.55
C ARG A 63 10.59 -4.52 -4.96
N VAL A 64 9.59 -3.86 -5.54
CA VAL A 64 8.23 -3.79 -5.01
C VAL A 64 7.37 -4.83 -5.69
N ASN A 65 6.71 -5.68 -4.90
CA ASN A 65 5.58 -6.44 -5.40
C ASN A 65 4.29 -5.64 -5.18
N ALA A 66 3.70 -5.16 -6.28
CA ALA A 66 2.53 -4.32 -6.26
C ALA A 66 1.31 -5.06 -6.81
N MET A 67 0.15 -4.91 -6.17
CA MET A 67 -1.08 -5.56 -6.60
C MET A 67 -2.28 -4.63 -6.56
N ILE A 68 -3.21 -4.88 -7.45
CA ILE A 68 -4.52 -4.23 -7.51
C ILE A 68 -5.63 -5.26 -7.26
N VAL A 69 -6.54 -4.94 -6.34
CA VAL A 69 -7.69 -5.78 -5.98
C VAL A 69 -8.98 -4.97 -6.11
N PRO A 70 -9.77 -5.14 -7.18
CA PRO A 70 -11.06 -4.46 -7.33
C PRO A 70 -11.99 -4.73 -6.14
N GLY A 71 -12.81 -3.75 -5.78
CA GLY A 71 -13.71 -3.84 -4.63
C GLY A 71 -14.89 -4.80 -4.82
N SER A 72 -15.24 -5.11 -6.08
CA SER A 72 -16.29 -6.06 -6.46
C SER A 72 -16.10 -6.55 -7.90
N GLY A 73 -16.86 -7.58 -8.30
CA GLY A 73 -16.90 -8.06 -9.69
C GLY A 73 -17.33 -6.97 -10.67
N LEU A 74 -18.37 -6.20 -10.33
CA LEU A 74 -18.85 -5.09 -11.16
C LEU A 74 -17.78 -4.01 -11.38
N VAL A 75 -17.00 -3.67 -10.34
CA VAL A 75 -15.90 -2.72 -10.50
C VAL A 75 -14.78 -3.29 -11.37
N LYS A 76 -14.49 -4.59 -11.24
CA LYS A 76 -13.49 -5.26 -12.09
C LYS A 76 -13.91 -5.24 -13.56
N GLU A 77 -15.13 -5.67 -13.86
CA GLU A 77 -15.69 -5.66 -15.22
C GLU A 77 -15.65 -4.25 -15.82
N GLN A 78 -16.03 -3.25 -15.03
CA GLN A 78 -15.97 -1.86 -15.46
C GLN A 78 -14.53 -1.38 -15.70
N ALA A 79 -13.59 -1.71 -14.81
CA ALA A 79 -12.19 -1.33 -14.95
C ALA A 79 -11.55 -1.98 -16.19
N GLU A 80 -11.90 -3.23 -16.49
CA GLU A 80 -11.45 -3.95 -17.69
C GLU A 80 -12.08 -3.38 -18.98
N ALA A 81 -13.38 -3.01 -18.94
CA ALA A 81 -14.03 -2.32 -20.04
C ALA A 81 -13.41 -0.93 -20.33
N GLU A 82 -12.94 -0.25 -19.30
CA GLU A 82 -12.20 1.02 -19.40
C GLU A 82 -10.70 0.83 -19.75
N GLY A 83 -10.20 -0.40 -19.75
CA GLY A 83 -8.80 -0.73 -20.03
C GLY A 83 -7.82 -0.38 -18.91
N LEU A 84 -8.29 -0.15 -17.68
CA LEU A 84 -7.45 0.17 -16.52
C LEU A 84 -6.58 -1.02 -16.12
N ASP A 85 -7.10 -2.24 -16.24
CA ASP A 85 -6.36 -3.49 -16.04
C ASP A 85 -5.09 -3.54 -16.89
N LYS A 86 -5.19 -3.13 -18.17
CA LYS A 86 -4.06 -3.10 -19.10
C LYS A 86 -2.99 -2.10 -18.67
N ILE A 87 -3.39 -0.94 -18.14
CA ILE A 87 -2.45 0.06 -17.60
C ILE A 87 -1.67 -0.54 -16.44
N PHE A 88 -2.36 -1.19 -15.49
CA PHE A 88 -1.75 -1.80 -14.32
C PHE A 88 -0.83 -2.98 -14.69
N LEU A 89 -1.31 -3.90 -15.55
CA LEU A 89 -0.52 -5.02 -16.05
C LEU A 89 0.71 -4.54 -16.82
N ALA A 90 0.55 -3.53 -17.69
CA ALA A 90 1.67 -2.94 -18.40
C ALA A 90 2.70 -2.32 -17.45
N ALA A 91 2.28 -1.73 -16.33
CA ALA A 91 3.20 -1.21 -15.33
C ALA A 91 3.87 -2.29 -14.46
N GLY A 92 3.37 -3.53 -14.47
CA GLY A 92 3.89 -4.64 -13.67
C GLY A 92 3.19 -4.86 -12.34
N PHE A 93 1.96 -4.35 -12.19
CA PHE A 93 1.10 -4.71 -11.06
C PHE A 93 0.44 -6.08 -11.31
N ASP A 94 0.26 -6.84 -10.25
CA ASP A 94 -0.63 -8.00 -10.25
C ASP A 94 -2.10 -7.53 -10.29
N TRP A 95 -2.83 -7.88 -11.34
CA TRP A 95 -4.28 -7.68 -11.42
C TRP A 95 -5.02 -8.88 -10.82
N ARG A 96 -5.68 -8.70 -9.66
CA ARG A 96 -6.29 -9.80 -8.89
C ARG A 96 -7.81 -9.85 -9.01
N GLU A 97 -8.37 -10.97 -8.57
CA GLU A 97 -9.82 -11.12 -8.40
C GLU A 97 -10.34 -10.32 -7.20
N PRO A 98 -11.59 -9.84 -7.24
CA PRO A 98 -12.17 -9.09 -6.14
C PRO A 98 -12.25 -9.92 -4.86
N GLY A 99 -11.87 -9.34 -3.74
CA GLY A 99 -11.91 -10.03 -2.45
C GLY A 99 -11.25 -9.25 -1.32
N CYS A 100 -11.23 -9.85 -0.12
CA CYS A 100 -10.57 -9.22 1.02
C CYS A 100 -9.04 -9.18 0.86
N SER A 101 -8.43 -10.21 0.26
CA SER A 101 -6.99 -10.30 0.00
C SER A 101 -6.17 -9.85 1.23
N MET A 102 -5.12 -9.04 1.01
CA MET A 102 -4.23 -8.55 2.05
C MET A 102 -4.93 -7.66 3.11
N CYS A 103 -6.12 -7.09 2.83
CA CYS A 103 -6.86 -6.31 3.83
C CYS A 103 -7.26 -7.15 5.06
N LEU A 104 -7.43 -8.47 4.88
CA LEU A 104 -7.71 -9.43 5.94
C LEU A 104 -6.57 -10.43 6.18
N ALA A 105 -5.73 -10.69 5.17
CA ALA A 105 -4.56 -11.57 5.25
C ALA A 105 -4.86 -13.00 5.76
N MET A 106 -6.05 -13.51 5.43
CA MET A 106 -6.46 -14.91 5.70
C MET A 106 -6.10 -15.87 4.55
N ASN A 107 -5.66 -15.33 3.41
CA ASN A 107 -5.16 -16.09 2.27
C ASN A 107 -3.63 -15.91 2.17
N ASP A 108 -3.05 -16.33 1.05
CA ASP A 108 -1.60 -16.20 0.81
C ASP A 108 -1.16 -14.77 0.49
N ASP A 109 -2.10 -13.85 0.27
CA ASP A 109 -1.81 -12.42 0.20
C ASP A 109 -1.58 -11.86 1.61
N ARG A 110 -0.39 -12.08 2.14
CA ARG A 110 0.03 -11.61 3.46
C ARG A 110 1.48 -11.11 3.46
N LEU A 111 1.77 -10.14 4.31
CA LEU A 111 3.12 -9.66 4.55
C LEU A 111 3.93 -10.73 5.29
N LYS A 112 5.15 -10.95 4.81
CA LYS A 112 6.16 -11.69 5.58
C LYS A 112 6.63 -10.84 6.77
N PRO A 113 7.22 -11.46 7.81
CA PRO A 113 7.78 -10.70 8.92
C PRO A 113 8.70 -9.60 8.44
N HIS A 114 8.45 -8.38 8.92
CA HIS A 114 9.21 -7.16 8.64
C HIS A 114 9.07 -6.58 7.22
N GLU A 115 8.33 -7.21 6.31
CA GLU A 115 7.94 -6.58 5.04
C GLU A 115 7.10 -5.33 5.30
N ARG A 116 7.34 -4.30 4.49
CA ARG A 116 6.66 -3.02 4.56
C ARG A 116 5.73 -2.80 3.37
N CYS A 117 4.52 -2.37 3.68
CA CYS A 117 3.45 -2.16 2.72
C CYS A 117 2.92 -0.73 2.75
N ALA A 118 2.78 -0.12 1.57
CA ALA A 118 1.84 0.98 1.36
C ALA A 118 0.49 0.40 0.94
N SER A 119 -0.53 0.62 1.75
CA SER A 119 -1.80 -0.09 1.68
C SER A 119 -2.96 0.87 1.64
N THR A 120 -3.93 0.63 0.76
CA THR A 120 -5.21 1.35 0.75
C THR A 120 -6.28 0.66 1.61
N SER A 121 -5.88 -0.26 2.49
CA SER A 121 -6.73 -0.72 3.59
C SER A 121 -7.15 0.44 4.50
N ASN A 122 -8.12 0.20 5.38
CA ASN A 122 -8.51 1.15 6.44
C ASN A 122 -7.96 0.79 7.84
N ARG A 123 -7.17 -0.29 7.95
CA ARG A 123 -6.65 -0.80 9.22
C ARG A 123 -5.21 -1.25 9.07
N ASN A 124 -4.36 -0.85 10.02
CA ASN A 124 -2.93 -1.20 10.08
C ASN A 124 -2.42 -1.58 11.48
N PHE A 125 -3.30 -2.05 12.38
CA PHE A 125 -2.85 -2.55 13.68
C PHE A 125 -1.91 -3.75 13.52
N GLU A 126 -1.09 -4.01 14.54
CA GLU A 126 -0.05 -5.04 14.48
C GLU A 126 -0.64 -6.41 14.10
N GLY A 127 -0.04 -7.05 13.09
CA GLY A 127 -0.51 -8.36 12.61
C GLY A 127 -1.65 -8.31 11.60
N ARG A 128 -2.24 -7.14 11.31
CA ARG A 128 -3.44 -7.02 10.47
C ARG A 128 -3.27 -7.61 9.06
N GLN A 129 -2.17 -7.27 8.40
CA GLN A 129 -1.88 -7.70 7.03
C GLN A 129 -0.84 -8.83 6.99
N GLY A 130 -0.54 -9.45 8.13
CA GLY A 130 0.49 -10.48 8.28
C GLY A 130 1.29 -10.32 9.58
N PHE A 131 1.80 -11.45 10.10
CA PHE A 131 2.59 -11.45 11.33
C PHE A 131 3.84 -10.58 11.19
N LYS A 132 4.00 -9.60 12.08
CA LYS A 132 5.09 -8.59 12.05
C LYS A 132 5.17 -7.76 10.76
N GLY A 133 4.11 -7.70 9.97
CA GLY A 133 4.05 -6.86 8.76
C GLY A 133 3.89 -5.38 9.10
N ARG A 134 4.57 -4.49 8.37
CA ARG A 134 4.64 -3.06 8.65
C ARG A 134 3.78 -2.29 7.64
N THR A 135 2.58 -1.90 8.05
CA THR A 135 1.59 -1.31 7.13
C THR A 135 1.45 0.20 7.35
N HIS A 136 1.48 0.94 6.24
CA HIS A 136 1.15 2.36 6.19
C HIS A 136 -0.13 2.55 5.37
N LEU A 137 -1.09 3.26 5.93
CA LEU A 137 -2.34 3.56 5.24
C LEU A 137 -2.17 4.79 4.37
N VAL A 138 -2.47 4.67 3.09
CA VAL A 138 -2.33 5.75 2.10
C VAL A 138 -3.48 5.73 1.09
N SER A 139 -3.64 6.82 0.35
CA SER A 139 -4.61 6.88 -0.76
C SER A 139 -4.16 6.02 -1.95
N PRO A 140 -5.08 5.63 -2.86
CA PRO A 140 -4.74 4.88 -4.07
C PRO A 140 -3.67 5.55 -4.93
N ALA A 141 -3.77 6.87 -5.10
CA ALA A 141 -2.81 7.64 -5.88
C ALA A 141 -1.42 7.63 -5.22
N MET A 142 -1.33 7.76 -3.90
CA MET A 142 -0.05 7.70 -3.17
C MET A 142 0.56 6.29 -3.21
N ALA A 143 -0.26 5.25 -3.02
CA ALA A 143 0.19 3.87 -3.13
C ALA A 143 0.76 3.58 -4.52
N ALA A 144 0.07 4.02 -5.57
CA ALA A 144 0.54 3.90 -6.95
C ALA A 144 1.88 4.62 -7.15
N ALA A 145 2.01 5.87 -6.69
CA ALA A 145 3.23 6.64 -6.82
C ALA A 145 4.41 5.97 -6.09
N ALA A 146 4.17 5.47 -4.88
CA ALA A 146 5.16 4.77 -4.08
C ALA A 146 5.56 3.41 -4.69
N ALA A 147 4.66 2.72 -5.39
CA ALA A 147 4.97 1.48 -6.11
C ALA A 147 6.00 1.70 -7.22
N ILE A 148 5.84 2.81 -7.96
CA ILE A 148 6.76 3.20 -9.02
C ILE A 148 8.10 3.67 -8.44
N ALA A 149 8.08 4.44 -7.36
CA ALA A 149 9.31 4.97 -6.74
C ALA A 149 10.11 3.91 -5.97
N GLY A 150 9.45 2.94 -5.35
CA GLY A 150 10.08 1.96 -4.45
C GLY A 150 10.20 2.41 -2.98
N HIS A 151 9.70 3.60 -2.68
CA HIS A 151 9.66 4.23 -1.36
C HIS A 151 8.51 5.22 -1.32
N PHE A 152 8.13 5.74 -0.14
CA PHE A 152 7.10 6.79 -0.11
C PHE A 152 7.59 8.08 -0.75
N VAL A 153 6.68 8.80 -1.40
CA VAL A 153 6.94 10.08 -2.05
C VAL A 153 5.94 11.13 -1.56
N ASP A 154 6.22 12.40 -1.83
CA ASP A 154 5.18 13.41 -1.74
C ASP A 154 4.44 13.50 -3.07
N ILE A 155 3.18 13.07 -3.10
CA ILE A 155 2.41 13.02 -4.34
C ILE A 155 2.13 14.41 -4.93
N ARG A 156 2.25 15.49 -4.15
CA ARG A 156 2.03 16.86 -4.63
C ARG A 156 3.12 17.29 -5.62
N ASP A 157 4.32 16.77 -5.43
CA ASP A 157 5.51 17.11 -6.22
C ASP A 157 5.91 15.97 -7.19
N TRP A 158 5.12 14.90 -7.24
CA TRP A 158 5.43 13.69 -8.00
C TRP A 158 4.97 13.81 -9.46
N LYS A 159 5.88 13.54 -10.41
CA LYS A 159 5.68 13.68 -11.86
C LYS A 159 5.39 12.34 -12.53
#